data_AF-A0A962YP73-F1
#
_entry.id   AF-A0A962YP73-F1
#
_cell.length_a   1.000
_cell.length_b   1.000
_cell.length_c   1.000
_cell.angle_alpha   90.00
_cell.angle_beta   90.00
_cell.angle_gamma   90.00
#
_symmetry.space_group_name_H-M   'P 1'
#
loop_
_entity.id
_entity.type
_entity.pdbx_description
1 polymer ?
#
loop_
_entity_poly.entity_id
_entity_poly.type
_entity_poly.pdbx_seq_one_letter_code
_entity_poly.pdbx_strand_id
1 'polypeptide(L)' 'MATVYRDAVQHPSVLAYTVKQVRVWAMHPEDMEAFQATLSQGVTLCAVLDATSAAFGQLHPVGHLAYLLNRRLIG' A
#
# COMPACT_ATOMS: atom_id res chain seq x y z
N MET A 1 -3.93 -13.02 9.31
CA MET A 1 -3.79 -11.85 8.40
C MET A 1 -3.31 -10.59 9.11
N ALA A 2 -3.82 -10.24 10.30
CA ALA A 2 -3.35 -9.07 11.06
C ALA A 2 -1.82 -9.05 11.34
N THR A 3 -1.18 -10.21 11.52
CA THR A 3 0.27 -10.32 11.77
C THR A 3 1.10 -9.85 10.58
N VAL A 4 0.77 -10.27 9.35
CA VAL A 4 1.50 -9.86 8.13
C VAL A 4 1.43 -8.35 7.91
N TYR A 5 0.26 -7.74 8.13
CA TYR A 5 0.10 -6.28 8.11
C TYR A 5 0.96 -5.58 9.16
N ARG A 6 1.00 -6.15 10.38
CA ARG A 6 1.79 -5.59 11.49
C ARG A 6 3.29 -5.67 11.19
N ASP A 7 3.76 -6.82 10.70
CA ASP A 7 5.17 -7.07 10.42
C ASP A 7 5.68 -6.21 9.25
N ALA A 8 4.86 -6.05 8.22
CA ALA A 8 5.19 -5.22 7.06
C ALA A 8 5.10 -3.71 7.34
N VAL A 9 4.36 -3.29 8.37
CA VAL A 9 4.41 -1.92 8.91
C VAL A 9 5.65 -1.70 9.78
N GLN A 10 6.12 -2.73 10.48
CA GLN A 10 7.26 -2.66 11.39
C GLN A 10 8.62 -2.70 10.67
N HIS A 11 8.70 -3.33 9.49
CA HIS A 11 9.91 -3.35 8.68
C HIS A 11 9.84 -2.29 7.56
N PRO A 12 10.55 -1.16 7.69
CA PRO A 12 10.54 -0.12 6.68
C PRO A 12 11.14 -0.64 5.37
N SER A 13 10.30 -0.75 4.35
CA SER A 13 10.67 -1.16 2.99
C SER A 13 11.73 -0.23 2.36
N VAL A 14 11.93 0.97 2.94
CA VAL A 14 12.89 1.99 2.47
C VAL A 14 14.33 1.49 2.47
N LEU A 15 14.67 0.46 3.27
CA LEU A 15 16.01 -0.16 3.26
C LEU A 15 16.20 -1.13 2.07
N ALA A 16 15.11 -1.61 1.46
CA ALA A 16 15.16 -2.59 0.37
C ALA A 16 15.15 -1.94 -1.02
N TYR A 17 14.86 -0.64 -1.12
CA TYR A 17 14.69 0.06 -2.38
C TYR A 17 15.54 1.33 -2.45
N THR A 18 16.15 1.54 -3.62
CA THR A 18 16.85 2.80 -3.92
C THR A 18 15.85 3.96 -4.02
N VAL A 19 16.32 5.19 -3.81
CA VAL A 19 15.53 6.42 -3.97
C VAL A 19 14.83 6.49 -5.34
N LYS A 20 15.50 6.01 -6.40
CA LYS A 20 14.93 5.96 -7.75
C LYS A 20 13.74 5.00 -7.85
N GLN A 21 13.83 3.84 -7.22
CA GLN A 21 12.73 2.85 -7.19
C GLN A 21 11.55 3.37 -6.37
N VAL A 22 11.80 4.01 -5.23
CA VAL A 22 10.75 4.64 -4.41
C VAL A 22 10.02 5.73 -5.20
N ARG A 23 10.75 6.56 -5.96
CA ARG A 23 10.13 7.59 -6.82
C ARG A 23 9.24 7.00 -7.90
N VAL A 24 9.66 5.91 -8.55
CA VAL A 24 8.83 5.22 -9.55
C VAL A 24 7.54 4.71 -8.91
N TRP A 25 7.62 4.11 -7.72
CA TRP A 25 6.43 3.67 -6.99
C TRP A 25 5.53 4.82 -6.55
N ALA A 26 6.09 5.97 -6.19
CA ALA A 26 5.31 7.16 -5.83
C ALA A 26 4.54 7.76 -7.02
N MET A 27 4.91 7.42 -8.26
CA MET A 27 4.15 7.82 -9.46
C MET A 27 2.97 6.89 -9.76
N HIS A 28 2.89 5.73 -9.10
CA HIS A 28 1.76 4.84 -9.25
C HIS A 28 0.56 5.30 -8.39
N PRO A 29 -0.68 5.23 -8.91
CA PRO A 29 -1.05 4.81 -10.26
C PRO A 29 -0.87 5.90 -11.32
N GLU A 30 -0.36 5.51 -12.50
CA GLU A 30 -0.26 6.40 -13.67
C GLU A 30 -1.63 6.55 -14.39
N ASP A 31 -2.47 5.51 -14.32
CA ASP A 31 -3.83 5.48 -14.83
C ASP A 31 -4.81 5.26 -13.66
N MET A 32 -5.54 6.32 -13.31
CA MET A 32 -6.45 6.31 -12.17
C MET A 32 -7.69 5.45 -12.42
N GLU A 33 -8.19 5.38 -13.65
CA GLU A 33 -9.39 4.61 -13.98
C GLU A 33 -9.08 3.11 -13.92
N ALA A 34 -7.96 2.70 -14.52
CA ALA A 34 -7.50 1.31 -14.44
C ALA A 34 -7.20 0.89 -12.99
N PHE A 35 -6.63 1.80 -12.20
CA PHE A 35 -6.37 1.54 -10.78
C PHE A 35 -7.67 1.38 -9.99
N GLN A 36 -8.67 2.24 -10.20
CA GLN A 36 -9.97 2.11 -9.56
C GLN A 36 -10.67 0.79 -9.93
N ALA A 37 -10.58 0.39 -11.19
CA ALA A 37 -11.09 -0.91 -11.65
C ALA A 37 -10.35 -2.10 -11.02
N THR A 38 -9.10 -1.93 -10.63
CA THR A 38 -8.33 -2.94 -9.88
C THR A 38 -8.75 -2.97 -8.41
N LEU A 39 -8.95 -1.79 -7.80
CA LEU A 39 -9.38 -1.69 -6.40
C LEU A 39 -10.76 -2.32 -6.17
N SER A 40 -11.65 -2.25 -7.15
CA SER A 40 -13.01 -2.81 -7.08
C SER A 40 -13.07 -4.35 -7.13
N GLN A 41 -11.99 -5.02 -7.54
CA GLN A 41 -11.94 -6.50 -7.60
C GLN A 41 -11.69 -7.15 -6.24
N GLY A 42 -11.24 -6.37 -5.26
CA GLY A 42 -10.74 -6.86 -3.97
C GLY A 42 -11.35 -6.17 -2.76
N VAL A 43 -10.91 -6.61 -1.57
CA VAL A 43 -11.20 -5.91 -0.33
C VAL A 43 -10.07 -4.93 -0.03
N THR A 44 -10.38 -3.63 -0.12
CA THR A 44 -9.44 -2.56 0.21
C THR A 44 -9.70 -2.07 1.64
N LEU A 45 -8.66 -2.00 2.45
CA LEU A 45 -8.69 -1.53 3.83
C LEU A 45 -7.86 -0.25 3.95
N CYS A 46 -8.44 0.78 4.57
CA CYS A 46 -7.77 2.05 4.85
C CYS A 46 -7.64 2.23 6.37
N ALA A 47 -6.43 2.46 6.85
CA ALA A 47 -6.17 2.84 8.23
C ALA A 47 -6.20 4.36 8.37
N VAL A 48 -7.01 4.85 9.29
CA VAL A 48 -7.19 6.29 9.55
C VAL A 48 -6.61 6.62 10.93
N LEU A 49 -5.76 7.64 10.99
CA LEU A 49 -5.24 8.24 12.23
C LEU A 49 -5.55 9.73 12.19
N ASP A 50 -6.19 10.26 13.23
CA ASP A 50 -6.55 11.69 13.33
C ASP A 50 -7.30 12.20 12.08
N ALA A 51 -8.33 11.47 11.66
CA ALA A 51 -9.13 11.72 10.45
C ALA A 51 -8.34 11.70 9.12
N THR A 52 -7.07 11.31 9.16
CA THR A 52 -6.18 11.29 8.01
C THR A 52 -5.81 9.85 7.63
N SER A 53 -5.81 9.53 6.33
CA SER A 53 -5.32 8.23 5.87
C SER A 53 -3.83 8.06 6.19
N ALA A 54 -3.53 7.04 7.00
CA ALA A 54 -2.19 6.72 7.45
C ALA A 54 -1.58 5.54 6.68
N ALA A 55 -2.42 4.61 6.23
CA ALA A 55 -2.02 3.46 5.45
C ALA A 55 -3.20 2.90 4.64
N PHE A 56 -2.90 2.17 3.57
CA PHE A 56 -3.91 1.37 2.87
C PHE A 56 -3.34 0.02 2.45
N GLY A 57 -4.20 -0.96 2.22
CA GLY A 57 -3.83 -2.20 1.56
C GLY A 57 -5.01 -2.90 0.92
N GLN A 58 -4.73 -3.86 0.05
CA GLN A 58 -5.76 -4.62 -0.66
C GLN A 58 -5.52 -6.12 -0.58
N LEU A 59 -6.58 -6.86 -0.30
CA LEU A 59 -6.64 -8.32 -0.38
C LEU A 59 -7.29 -8.70 -1.72
N HIS A 60 -6.46 -9.11 -2.67
CA HIS A 60 -6.87 -9.62 -3.98
C HIS A 60 -5.70 -10.28 -4.71
N PRO A 61 -5.88 -11.45 -5.34
CA PRO A 61 -6.99 -12.39 -5.16
C PRO A 61 -6.97 -13.00 -3.73
N VAL A 62 -7.82 -14.00 -3.45
CA VAL A 62 -7.85 -14.69 -2.15
C VAL A 62 -6.44 -15.18 -1.78
N GLY A 63 -6.06 -14.94 -0.52
CA GLY A 63 -4.74 -15.32 0.00
C GLY A 63 -3.58 -14.39 -0.38
N HIS A 64 -3.83 -13.30 -1.12
CA HIS A 64 -2.77 -12.40 -1.59
C HIS A 64 -2.97 -10.97 -1.08
N LEU A 65 -1.84 -10.32 -0.74
CA LEU A 65 -1.76 -8.88 -0.49
C LEU A 65 -1.30 -8.20 -1.77
N ALA A 66 -2.24 -7.62 -2.52
CA ALA A 66 -1.93 -6.90 -3.76
C ALA A 66 -1.24 -5.56 -3.47
N TYR A 67 -1.72 -4.86 -2.43
CA TYR A 67 -1.16 -3.56 -2.03
C TYR A 67 -0.96 -3.50 -0.54
N LEU A 68 0.12 -2.82 -0.16
CA LEU A 68 0.36 -2.39 1.20
C LEU A 68 1.21 -1.11 1.17
N LEU A 69 0.64 -0.01 1.67
CA LEU A 69 1.30 1.28 1.72
C LEU A 69 1.19 1.85 3.13
N ASN A 70 2.30 2.36 3.66
CA ASN A 70 2.34 3.14 4.89
C ASN A 70 2.91 4.53 4.60
N ARG A 71 2.17 5.58 4.96
CA ARG A 71 2.54 6.97 4.70
C ARG A 71 3.88 7.37 5.33
N ARG A 72 4.30 6.72 6.42
CA ARG A 72 5.62 6.96 7.06
C ARG A 72 6.82 6.53 6.20
N LEU A 73 6.61 5.75 5.14
CA LEU A 73 7.69 5.24 4.28
C LEU A 73 7.96 6.11 3.05
N ILE A 74 7.14 7.15 2.82
CA ILE A 74 7.16 7.99 1.62
C ILE A 74 7.35 9.48 1.97
N GLY A 75 7.55 9.78 3.26
CA GLY A 75 7.80 11.13 3.79
C GLY A 75 9.22 11.25 4.31
#